data_AF-A0A9P9NUU7-F1
#
_entry.id   AF-A0A9P9NUU7-F1
#
_cell.length_a   1.000
_cell.length_b   1.000
_cell.length_c   1.000
_cell.angle_alpha   90.00
_cell.angle_beta   90.00
_cell.angle_gamma   90.00
#
_symmetry.space_group_name_H-M   'P 1'
#
loop_
_entity.id
_entity.type
_entity.pdbx_description
1 polymer ?
#
loop_
_entity_poly.entity_id
_entity_poly.type
_entity_poly.pdbx_seq_one_letter_code
_entity_poly.pdbx_strand_id
1 'polypeptide(L)'
;MLTHMSLMRDPRALVHPLDDVLAALSPDPSIVDLEQQRAELKAGAYRIQGTEVEAEVQRLTVEIGIARTRRQNIISEEYRADYFRRRPLEDIERQNRGQQEEEYIEPVVEHQIPERAQLAKLICTHVAGITAQDIVARRIHSAGLMVALCRRREVPRRYRLRVALPQPPLIKEESPDLEPYPLVLAKSQCPICIGDESKSYEERMGSFRRPAKMMDHVERIHLKERDPHAKIECYHPACKSQGLVLEHVEHFKGHVETVHGVKLREPRFVRSSK
;
A
#
# COMPACT_ATOMS: atom_id res chain seq x y z
N MET A 1 18.08 13.56 -5.27
CA MET A 1 18.29 13.24 -6.69
C MET A 1 16.94 13.26 -7.39
N LEU A 2 16.74 14.22 -8.28
CA LEU A 2 15.49 14.42 -9.04
C LEU A 2 15.53 13.54 -10.28
N THR A 3 14.90 12.38 -10.22
CA THR A 3 14.90 11.37 -11.28
C THR A 3 13.60 11.44 -12.10
N HIS A 4 13.39 12.57 -12.78
CA HIS A 4 12.32 12.70 -13.79
C HIS A 4 12.87 12.87 -15.22
N MET A 5 14.09 12.40 -15.48
CA MET A 5 14.71 12.36 -16.80
C MET A 5 15.27 10.97 -17.13
N SER A 6 14.57 9.89 -16.78
CA SER A 6 14.92 8.59 -17.35
C SER A 6 14.15 8.42 -18.66
N LEU A 7 14.85 8.18 -19.77
CA LEU A 7 14.31 7.73 -21.06
C LEU A 7 13.33 6.54 -20.94
N MET A 8 13.32 5.85 -19.79
CA MET A 8 12.46 4.72 -19.44
C MET A 8 11.13 5.10 -18.73
N ARG A 9 10.83 6.40 -18.58
CA ARG A 9 9.61 6.92 -17.93
C ARG A 9 8.75 7.72 -18.93
N ASP A 10 8.39 7.06 -20.02
CA ASP A 10 7.29 7.53 -20.87
C ASP A 10 5.96 7.10 -20.22
N PRO A 11 5.06 8.04 -19.83
CA PRO A 11 3.76 7.72 -19.27
C PRO A 11 2.84 7.02 -20.27
N ARG A 12 3.11 7.12 -21.58
CA ARG A 12 2.38 6.42 -22.65
C ARG A 12 2.74 4.93 -22.72
N ALA A 13 3.90 4.54 -22.16
CA ALA A 13 4.28 3.13 -22.10
C ALA A 13 3.43 2.40 -21.07
N LEU A 14 2.49 1.56 -21.53
CA LEU A 14 1.68 0.73 -20.65
C LEU A 14 2.56 -0.24 -19.84
N VAL A 15 2.10 -0.55 -18.62
CA VAL A 15 2.79 -1.49 -17.72
C VAL A 15 2.44 -2.93 -18.06
N HIS A 16 1.21 -3.15 -18.55
CA HIS A 16 0.72 -4.44 -19.00
C HIS A 16 0.24 -4.31 -20.45
N PRO A 17 0.41 -5.36 -21.27
CA PRO A 17 -0.16 -5.39 -22.61
C PRO A 17 -1.69 -5.36 -22.53
N LEU A 18 -2.31 -4.88 -23.60
CA LEU A 18 -3.76 -4.93 -23.76
C LEU A 18 -4.26 -6.38 -23.93
N ASP A 19 -5.51 -6.63 -23.56
CA ASP A 19 -6.09 -7.99 -23.56
C ASP A 19 -6.12 -8.62 -24.96
N ASP A 20 -6.29 -7.82 -26.01
CA ASP A 20 -6.23 -8.25 -27.41
C ASP A 20 -4.82 -8.70 -27.82
N VAL A 21 -3.78 -7.96 -27.40
CA VAL A 21 -2.38 -8.32 -27.60
C VAL A 21 -2.06 -9.62 -26.87
N LEU A 22 -2.55 -9.79 -25.64
CA LEU A 22 -2.38 -11.03 -24.87
C LEU A 22 -3.09 -12.21 -25.53
N ALA A 23 -4.31 -12.01 -26.05
CA ALA A 23 -5.09 -13.05 -26.71
C ALA A 23 -4.48 -13.52 -28.04
N ALA A 24 -3.73 -12.65 -28.72
CA ALA A 24 -3.02 -13.00 -29.95
C ALA A 24 -1.79 -13.90 -29.71
N LEU A 25 -1.29 -14.01 -28.47
CA LEU A 25 -0.12 -14.82 -28.15
C LEU A 25 -0.50 -16.30 -27.98
N SER A 26 0.22 -17.17 -28.68
CA SER A 26 0.09 -18.63 -28.53
C SER A 26 0.24 -19.06 -27.08
N PRO A 27 -0.57 -20.02 -26.58
CA PRO A 27 -0.43 -20.57 -25.24
C PRO A 27 0.99 -21.10 -24.98
N ASP A 28 1.46 -21.00 -23.74
CA ASP A 28 2.77 -21.52 -23.35
C ASP A 28 2.69 -23.04 -23.21
N PRO A 29 3.48 -23.80 -23.99
CA PRO A 29 3.44 -25.26 -23.98
C PRO A 29 3.63 -25.86 -22.58
N SER A 30 4.52 -25.28 -21.76
CA SER A 30 4.79 -25.80 -20.42
C SER A 30 3.58 -25.67 -19.48
N ILE A 31 2.82 -24.58 -19.63
CA ILE A 31 1.59 -24.36 -18.85
C ILE A 31 0.49 -25.32 -19.32
N VAL A 32 0.38 -25.52 -20.64
CA VAL A 32 -0.58 -26.44 -21.24
C VAL A 32 -0.30 -27.88 -20.77
N ASP A 33 0.96 -28.30 -20.77
CA ASP A 33 1.37 -29.63 -20.32
C ASP A 33 1.06 -29.85 -18.83
N LEU A 34 1.34 -28.87 -17.98
CA LEU A 34 1.01 -28.93 -16.54
C LEU A 34 -0.51 -28.99 -16.31
N GLU A 35 -1.28 -28.25 -17.10
CA GLU A 35 -2.75 -28.27 -17.04
C GLU A 35 -3.32 -29.63 -17.47
N GLN A 36 -2.73 -30.24 -18.50
CA GLN A 36 -3.08 -31.57 -18.99
C GLN A 36 -2.76 -32.64 -17.95
N GLN A 37 -1.55 -32.65 -17.38
CA GLN A 37 -1.16 -33.57 -16.29
C GLN A 37 -2.12 -33.45 -15.09
N ARG A 38 -2.49 -32.22 -14.71
CA ARG A 38 -3.45 -31.99 -13.65
C ARG A 38 -4.83 -32.54 -14.03
N ALA A 39 -5.27 -32.36 -15.26
CA ALA A 39 -6.57 -32.87 -15.73
C ALA A 39 -6.62 -34.40 -15.73
N GLU A 40 -5.54 -35.06 -16.15
CA GLU A 40 -5.38 -36.52 -16.13
C GLU A 40 -5.43 -37.07 -14.71
N LEU A 41 -4.70 -36.47 -13.77
CA LEU A 41 -4.75 -36.86 -12.35
C LEU A 41 -6.13 -36.65 -11.72
N LYS A 42 -6.88 -35.66 -12.18
CA LYS A 42 -8.27 -35.47 -11.75
C LYS A 42 -9.21 -36.52 -12.34
N ALA A 43 -8.92 -37.03 -13.54
CA ALA A 43 -9.79 -37.95 -14.29
C ALA A 43 -11.27 -37.51 -14.32
N GLY A 44 -11.52 -36.20 -14.37
CA GLY A 44 -12.88 -35.62 -14.33
C GLY A 44 -13.53 -35.53 -12.93
N ALA A 45 -12.86 -35.99 -11.86
CA ALA A 45 -13.35 -35.88 -10.50
C ALA A 45 -13.34 -34.42 -10.00
N TYR A 46 -14.51 -33.96 -9.55
CA TYR A 46 -14.66 -32.61 -9.00
C TYR A 46 -14.13 -32.49 -7.56
N ARG A 47 -14.19 -33.58 -6.77
CA ARG A 47 -13.76 -33.63 -5.37
C ARG A 47 -12.62 -34.63 -5.20
N ILE A 48 -11.47 -34.11 -4.75
CA ILE A 48 -10.19 -34.85 -4.65
C ILE A 48 -9.72 -34.91 -3.19
N GLN A 49 -10.48 -34.30 -2.28
CA GLN A 49 -10.11 -34.20 -0.87
C GLN A 49 -10.10 -35.60 -0.23
N GLY A 50 -8.96 -35.98 0.35
CA GLY A 50 -8.74 -37.28 0.97
C GLY A 50 -8.31 -38.39 0.01
N THR A 51 -8.03 -38.09 -1.26
CA THR A 51 -7.45 -39.07 -2.20
C THR A 51 -5.93 -38.99 -2.23
N GLU A 52 -5.28 -40.08 -2.66
CA GLU A 52 -3.82 -40.15 -2.78
C GLU A 52 -3.26 -39.10 -3.77
N VAL A 53 -4.07 -38.66 -4.73
CA VAL A 53 -3.69 -37.67 -5.75
C VAL A 53 -3.90 -36.21 -5.32
N GLU A 54 -4.48 -35.95 -4.13
CA GLU A 54 -4.76 -34.59 -3.65
C GLU A 54 -3.50 -33.72 -3.59
N ALA A 55 -2.45 -34.25 -2.98
CA ALA A 55 -1.19 -33.53 -2.79
C ALA A 55 -0.57 -33.14 -4.14
N GLU A 56 -0.62 -34.04 -5.13
CA GLU A 56 -0.05 -33.79 -6.45
C GLU A 56 -0.87 -32.77 -7.24
N VAL A 57 -2.20 -32.85 -7.18
CA VAL A 57 -3.08 -31.85 -7.80
C VAL A 57 -2.88 -30.46 -7.19
N GLN A 58 -2.65 -30.38 -5.86
CA GLN A 58 -2.31 -29.11 -5.20
C GLN A 58 -0.96 -28.58 -5.66
N ARG A 59 0.08 -29.43 -5.72
CA ARG A 59 1.41 -29.07 -6.25
C ARG A 59 1.32 -28.52 -7.68
N LEU A 60 0.69 -29.24 -8.59
CA LEU A 60 0.51 -28.80 -9.99
C LEU A 60 -0.28 -27.49 -10.08
N THR A 61 -1.29 -27.30 -9.23
CA THR A 61 -2.06 -26.04 -9.23
C THR A 61 -1.20 -24.84 -8.82
N VAL A 62 -0.33 -25.01 -7.84
CA VAL A 62 0.65 -23.97 -7.44
C VAL A 62 1.64 -23.72 -8.57
N GLU A 63 2.17 -24.78 -9.19
CA GLU A 63 3.14 -24.69 -10.28
C GLU A 63 2.58 -23.97 -11.52
N ILE A 64 1.36 -24.30 -11.93
CA ILE A 64 0.62 -23.59 -12.99
C ILE A 64 0.49 -22.09 -12.63
N GLY A 65 0.16 -21.77 -11.37
CA GLY A 65 0.05 -20.39 -10.92
C GLY A 65 1.37 -19.62 -11.03
N ILE A 66 2.48 -20.26 -10.64
CA ILE A 66 3.83 -19.70 -10.76
C ILE A 66 4.20 -19.50 -12.23
N ALA A 67 3.99 -20.50 -13.08
CA ALA A 67 4.31 -20.46 -14.49
C ALA A 67 3.52 -19.36 -15.23
N ARG A 68 2.21 -19.25 -14.97
CA ARG A 68 1.36 -18.17 -15.51
C ARG A 68 1.85 -16.78 -15.11
N THR A 69 2.18 -16.61 -13.82
CA THR A 69 2.72 -15.33 -13.32
C THR A 69 4.04 -14.98 -13.98
N ARG A 70 4.95 -15.96 -14.10
CA ARG A 70 6.25 -15.80 -14.77
C ARG A 70 6.07 -15.40 -16.23
N ARG A 71 5.21 -16.11 -16.95
CA ARG A 71 4.90 -15.80 -18.36
C ARG A 71 4.34 -14.40 -18.50
N GLN A 72 3.38 -14.00 -17.67
CA GLN A 72 2.79 -12.66 -17.71
C GLN A 72 3.83 -11.56 -17.44
N ASN A 73 4.77 -11.80 -16.52
CA ASN A 73 5.86 -10.86 -16.25
C ASN A 73 6.79 -10.73 -17.48
N ILE A 74 7.20 -11.84 -18.09
CA ILE A 74 8.03 -11.85 -19.30
C ILE A 74 7.35 -11.09 -20.44
N ILE A 75 6.08 -11.38 -20.70
CA ILE A 75 5.33 -10.70 -21.75
C ILE A 75 5.22 -9.20 -21.46
N SER A 76 4.92 -8.81 -20.22
CA SER A 76 4.82 -7.39 -19.84
C SER A 76 6.14 -6.67 -19.99
N GLU A 77 7.25 -7.32 -19.63
CA GLU A 77 8.60 -6.80 -19.79
C GLU A 77 8.97 -6.61 -21.26
N GLU A 78 8.77 -7.62 -22.10
CA GLU A 78 9.06 -7.54 -23.53
C GLU A 78 8.17 -6.53 -24.25
N TYR A 79 6.87 -6.51 -23.94
CA TYR A 79 5.95 -5.53 -24.51
C TYR A 79 6.39 -4.10 -24.20
N ARG A 80 6.78 -3.85 -22.94
CA ARG A 80 7.28 -2.55 -22.52
C ARG A 80 8.62 -2.22 -23.17
N ALA A 81 9.54 -3.18 -23.26
CA ALA A 81 10.83 -2.99 -23.91
C ALA A 81 10.66 -2.68 -25.41
N ASP A 82 9.73 -3.37 -26.07
CA ASP A 82 9.40 -3.18 -27.47
C ASP A 82 8.86 -1.78 -27.77
N TYR A 83 7.97 -1.28 -26.92
CA TYR A 83 7.52 0.11 -26.97
C TYR A 83 8.70 1.08 -26.98
N PHE A 84 9.64 0.96 -26.04
CA PHE A 84 10.80 1.86 -25.97
C PHE A 84 11.78 1.69 -27.13
N ARG A 85 11.88 0.50 -27.74
CA ARG A 85 12.70 0.29 -28.94
C ARG A 85 12.12 1.00 -30.15
N ARG A 86 10.79 0.96 -30.34
CA ARG A 86 10.13 1.50 -31.54
C ARG A 86 9.78 2.98 -31.42
N ARG A 87 9.46 3.46 -30.22
CA ARG A 87 8.91 4.81 -30.02
C ARG A 87 9.76 5.94 -30.60
N PRO A 88 11.10 5.97 -30.41
CA PRO A 88 11.93 7.03 -31.00
C PRO A 88 11.83 7.11 -32.52
N LEU A 89 11.77 5.95 -33.20
CA LEU A 89 11.64 5.90 -34.65
C LEU A 89 10.24 6.37 -35.08
N GLU A 90 9.20 5.88 -34.41
CA GLU A 90 7.81 6.27 -34.67
C GLU A 90 7.58 7.78 -34.49
N ASP A 91 8.18 8.39 -33.46
CA ASP A 91 8.11 9.84 -33.22
C ASP A 91 8.80 10.65 -34.33
N ILE A 92 10.00 10.24 -34.78
CA ILE A 92 10.71 10.88 -35.91
C ILE A 92 9.88 10.78 -37.20
N GLU A 93 9.36 9.60 -37.50
CA GLU A 93 8.56 9.42 -38.70
C GLU A 93 7.26 10.23 -38.67
N ARG A 94 6.63 10.36 -37.50
CA ARG A 94 5.43 11.18 -37.29
C ARG A 94 5.72 12.66 -37.54
N GLN A 95 6.83 13.17 -37.00
CA GLN A 95 7.31 14.53 -37.29
C GLN A 95 7.56 14.74 -38.79
N ASN A 96 8.21 13.79 -39.47
CA ASN A 96 8.45 13.86 -40.92
C ASN A 96 7.16 13.86 -41.74
N ARG A 97 6.10 13.21 -41.25
CA ARG A 97 4.76 13.21 -41.86
C ARG A 97 3.96 14.48 -41.55
N GLY A 98 4.51 15.44 -40.79
CA GLY A 98 3.81 16.64 -40.36
C GLY A 98 2.61 16.35 -39.42
N GLN A 99 2.58 15.16 -38.83
CA GLN A 99 1.54 14.78 -37.88
C GLN A 99 1.81 15.50 -36.55
N GLN A 100 0.74 15.97 -35.88
CA GLN A 100 0.87 16.57 -34.56
C GLN A 100 1.49 15.58 -33.58
N GLU A 101 2.43 16.07 -32.77
CA GLU A 101 2.98 15.32 -31.66
C GLU A 101 1.86 14.97 -30.67
N GLU A 102 1.88 13.73 -30.20
CA GLU A 102 0.95 13.31 -29.14
C GLU A 102 1.24 14.12 -27.86
N GLU A 103 0.20 14.71 -27.27
CA GLU A 103 0.32 15.52 -26.06
C GLU A 103 0.92 14.69 -24.91
N TYR A 104 2.08 15.12 -24.42
CA TYR A 104 2.70 14.53 -23.24
C TYR A 104 2.00 15.05 -21.98
N ILE A 105 1.18 14.20 -21.38
CA ILE A 105 0.56 14.49 -20.09
C ILE A 105 1.54 14.09 -18.98
N GLU A 106 2.16 15.08 -18.33
CA GLU A 106 3.04 14.82 -17.20
C GLU A 106 2.21 14.24 -16.03
N PRO A 107 2.62 13.09 -15.45
CA PRO A 107 1.87 12.49 -14.37
C PRO A 107 1.88 13.40 -13.14
N VAL A 108 0.70 13.64 -12.57
CA VAL A 108 0.58 14.40 -11.32
C VAL A 108 1.23 13.60 -10.18
N VAL A 109 2.33 14.13 -9.64
CA VAL A 109 3.03 13.53 -8.49
C VAL A 109 2.49 14.12 -7.20
N GLU A 110 1.58 13.42 -6.55
CA GLU A 110 1.07 13.79 -5.22
C GLU A 110 2.00 13.28 -4.12
N HIS A 111 2.48 14.20 -3.28
CA HIS A 111 3.28 13.89 -2.09
C HIS A 111 2.38 13.86 -0.85
N GLN A 112 2.45 12.77 -0.08
CA GLN A 112 1.64 12.61 1.15
C GLN A 112 2.10 13.53 2.28
N ILE A 113 3.41 13.79 2.32
CA ILE A 113 4.03 14.57 3.39
C ILE A 113 4.15 16.02 2.92
N PRO A 114 3.55 16.99 3.64
CA PRO A 114 3.53 18.38 3.19
C PRO A 114 4.95 18.95 3.04
N GLU A 115 5.88 18.57 3.91
CA GLU A 115 7.29 18.99 3.80
C GLU A 115 7.95 18.47 2.53
N ARG A 116 7.56 17.28 2.04
CA ARG A 116 8.07 16.74 0.78
C ARG A 116 7.47 17.47 -0.41
N ALA A 117 6.18 17.81 -0.35
CA ALA A 117 5.54 18.63 -1.37
C ALA A 117 6.20 20.02 -1.48
N GLN A 118 6.43 20.66 -0.33
CA GLN A 118 7.09 21.97 -0.26
C GLN A 118 8.54 21.89 -0.74
N LEU A 119 9.28 20.84 -0.34
CA LEU A 119 10.66 20.65 -0.78
C LEU A 119 10.74 20.39 -2.29
N ALA A 120 9.83 19.57 -2.85
CA ALA A 120 9.76 19.32 -4.28
C ALA A 120 9.47 20.61 -5.06
N LYS A 121 8.48 21.41 -4.63
CA LYS A 121 8.21 22.73 -5.23
C LYS A 121 9.45 23.63 -5.15
N LEU A 122 10.09 23.70 -3.99
CA LEU A 122 11.22 24.60 -3.78
C LEU A 122 12.44 24.20 -4.62
N ILE A 123 12.72 22.90 -4.80
CA ILE A 123 13.86 22.43 -5.59
C ILE A 123 13.54 22.41 -7.11
N CYS A 124 12.34 22.00 -7.50
CA CYS A 124 11.97 21.82 -8.91
C CYS A 124 11.51 23.11 -9.60
N THR A 125 11.11 24.15 -8.86
CA THR A 125 10.72 25.43 -9.47
C THR A 125 11.95 26.26 -9.80
N HIS A 126 12.22 26.47 -11.09
CA HIS A 126 13.19 27.46 -11.55
C HIS A 126 12.71 28.87 -11.19
N VAL A 127 13.57 29.69 -10.57
CA VAL A 127 13.26 31.10 -10.29
C VAL A 127 14.42 31.95 -10.77
N ALA A 128 14.14 32.84 -11.72
CA ALA A 128 15.09 33.81 -12.24
C ALA A 128 15.03 35.12 -11.45
N GLY A 129 16.13 35.87 -11.43
CA GLY A 129 16.16 37.23 -10.87
C GLY A 129 16.10 37.33 -9.34
N ILE A 130 16.51 36.28 -8.62
CA ILE A 130 16.55 36.29 -7.14
C ILE A 130 17.83 36.90 -6.61
N THR A 131 17.73 37.59 -5.48
CA THR A 131 18.89 38.20 -4.82
C THR A 131 19.77 37.14 -4.15
N ALA A 132 21.02 37.49 -3.83
CA ALA A 132 21.91 36.61 -3.08
C ALA A 132 21.33 36.21 -1.71
N GLN A 133 20.60 37.12 -1.05
CA GLN A 133 19.94 36.86 0.23
C GLN A 133 18.81 35.85 0.08
N ASP A 134 18.00 35.96 -0.97
CA ASP A 134 16.91 35.02 -1.26
C ASP A 134 17.44 33.61 -1.58
N ILE A 135 18.59 33.52 -2.27
CA ILE A 135 19.27 32.24 -2.51
C ILE A 135 19.64 31.58 -1.19
N VAL A 136 20.22 32.33 -0.25
CA VAL A 136 20.61 31.81 1.07
C VAL A 136 19.37 31.40 1.87
N ALA A 137 18.34 32.25 1.93
CA ALA A 137 17.09 31.95 2.62
C ALA A 137 16.43 30.67 2.06
N ARG A 138 16.41 30.53 0.73
CA ARG A 138 15.87 29.35 0.06
C ARG A 138 16.67 28.07 0.38
N ARG A 139 18.00 28.15 0.46
CA ARG A 139 18.85 27.02 0.88
C ARG A 139 18.59 26.62 2.35
N ILE A 140 18.46 27.60 3.24
CA ILE A 140 18.12 27.36 4.65
C ILE A 140 16.76 26.69 4.76
N HIS A 141 15.76 27.18 4.02
CA HIS A 141 14.43 26.58 4.00
C HIS A 141 14.45 25.13 3.48
N SER A 142 15.16 24.85 2.38
CA SER A 142 15.38 23.47 1.89
C SER A 142 16.00 22.58 2.96
N ALA A 143 17.05 23.05 3.64
CA ALA A 143 17.72 22.29 4.69
C ALA A 143 16.77 22.00 5.85
N GLY A 144 15.98 22.99 6.29
CA GLY A 144 14.96 22.80 7.32
C GLY A 144 13.91 21.76 6.93
N LEU A 145 13.40 21.81 5.70
CA LEU A 145 12.46 20.81 5.18
C LEU A 145 13.09 19.41 5.09
N MET A 146 14.36 19.30 4.66
CA MET A 146 15.07 18.02 4.64
C MET A 146 15.22 17.43 6.06
N VAL A 147 15.56 18.25 7.06
CA VAL A 147 15.65 17.81 8.46
C VAL A 147 14.28 17.39 9.00
N ALA A 148 13.22 18.15 8.70
CA ALA A 148 11.85 17.81 9.10
C ALA A 148 11.40 16.47 8.48
N LEU A 149 11.80 16.19 7.23
CA LEU A 149 11.51 14.93 6.55
C LEU A 149 12.25 13.73 7.14
N CYS A 150 13.45 13.89 7.71
CA CYS A 150 14.19 12.78 8.31
C CYS A 150 13.41 12.06 9.42
N ARG A 151 12.44 12.73 10.06
CA ARG A 151 11.60 12.17 11.13
C ARG A 151 10.25 11.62 10.63
N ARG A 152 9.96 11.70 9.33
CA ARG A 152 8.66 11.31 8.77
C ARG A 152 8.80 10.21 7.71
N ARG A 153 7.89 9.24 7.72
CA ARG A 153 7.89 8.10 6.80
C ARG A 153 6.65 8.14 5.92
N GLU A 154 6.83 8.03 4.60
CA GLU A 154 5.70 7.88 3.70
C GLU A 154 5.12 6.48 3.77
N VAL A 155 3.79 6.40 3.63
CA VAL A 155 3.09 5.13 3.54
C VAL A 155 3.49 4.44 2.23
N PRO A 156 4.02 3.21 2.29
CA PRO A 156 4.31 2.43 1.09
C PRO A 156 3.06 2.32 0.20
N ARG A 157 3.22 2.45 -1.11
CA ARG A 157 2.13 2.46 -2.10
C ARG A 157 1.17 1.26 -1.97
N ARG A 158 1.65 0.11 -1.49
CA ARG A 158 0.87 -1.12 -1.26
C ARG A 158 -0.14 -1.05 -0.11
N TYR A 159 0.01 -0.10 0.81
CA TYR A 159 -0.90 0.11 1.93
C TYR A 159 -1.83 1.31 1.72
N ARG A 160 -1.69 2.01 0.59
CA ARG A 160 -2.66 3.04 0.20
C ARG A 160 -3.98 2.33 -0.10
N LEU A 161 -5.05 2.74 0.58
CA LEU A 161 -6.39 2.52 0.06
C LEU A 161 -6.39 3.15 -1.34
N ARG A 162 -6.74 2.39 -2.39
CA ARG A 162 -7.09 3.01 -3.67
C ARG A 162 -8.35 3.82 -3.37
N VAL A 163 -8.19 5.10 -3.06
CA VAL A 163 -9.27 6.06 -3.19
C VAL A 163 -9.65 5.97 -4.66
N ALA A 164 -10.82 5.40 -4.94
CA ALA A 164 -11.38 5.48 -6.27
C ALA A 164 -11.37 6.95 -6.67
N LEU A 165 -10.98 7.23 -7.93
CA LEU A 165 -11.03 8.57 -8.51
C LEU A 165 -12.28 9.32 -8.01
N PRO A 166 -12.16 10.58 -7.53
CA PRO A 166 -13.32 11.31 -7.03
C PRO A 166 -14.35 11.40 -8.17
N GLN A 167 -15.51 10.77 -7.99
CA GLN A 167 -16.67 11.22 -8.73
C GLN A 167 -17.01 12.64 -8.24
N PRO A 168 -17.44 13.54 -9.13
CA PRO A 168 -17.66 14.94 -8.78
C PRO A 168 -18.70 15.05 -7.65
N PRO A 169 -18.48 15.97 -6.69
CA PRO A 169 -19.30 16.01 -5.48
C PRO A 169 -20.69 16.55 -5.80
N LEU A 170 -21.71 15.72 -5.55
CA LEU A 170 -23.06 16.21 -5.31
C LEU A 170 -23.07 16.86 -3.92
N ILE A 171 -23.37 18.16 -3.92
CA ILE A 171 -23.51 19.05 -2.77
C ILE A 171 -24.41 18.42 -1.69
N LYS A 172 -23.94 18.50 -0.44
CA LYS A 172 -24.65 18.88 0.79
C LYS A 172 -23.60 18.92 1.91
N GLU A 173 -23.18 20.12 2.29
CA GLU A 173 -23.70 20.87 3.45
C GLU A 173 -23.42 20.18 4.78
N GLU A 174 -22.55 20.86 5.53
CA GLU A 174 -22.31 20.89 6.97
C GLU A 174 -22.27 19.55 7.73
N SER A 175 -21.10 19.27 8.33
CA SER A 175 -21.00 18.30 9.41
C SER A 175 -20.23 18.88 10.59
N PRO A 176 -20.59 18.45 11.81
CA PRO A 176 -20.47 19.22 13.04
C PRO A 176 -19.09 19.05 13.66
N ASP A 177 -18.79 19.97 14.58
CA ASP A 177 -17.71 19.91 15.55
C ASP A 177 -17.76 18.55 16.30
N LEU A 178 -17.02 17.57 15.79
CA LEU A 178 -16.86 16.25 16.39
C LEU A 178 -15.42 16.15 16.90
N GLU A 179 -15.28 15.79 18.17
CA GLU A 179 -14.00 15.49 18.79
C GLU A 179 -13.15 14.61 17.84
N PRO A 180 -11.86 14.94 17.62
CA PRO A 180 -11.08 14.30 16.55
C PRO A 180 -10.98 12.78 16.65
N TYR A 181 -11.23 12.19 17.83
CA TYR A 181 -11.13 10.74 18.02
C TYR A 181 -12.32 10.26 18.86
N PRO A 182 -13.25 9.46 18.29
CA PRO A 182 -14.40 8.95 19.02
C PRO A 182 -13.93 7.98 20.11
N LEU A 183 -14.47 8.16 21.33
CA LEU A 183 -14.11 7.34 22.48
C LEU A 183 -14.43 5.84 22.27
N VAL A 184 -15.53 5.55 21.58
CA VAL A 184 -15.95 4.20 21.21
C VAL A 184 -15.45 3.89 19.80
N LEU A 185 -14.68 2.82 19.67
CA LEU A 185 -14.07 2.41 18.41
C LEU A 185 -14.90 1.33 17.72
N ALA A 186 -14.82 1.28 16.39
CA ALA A 186 -15.34 0.17 15.62
C ALA A 186 -14.56 -1.11 15.94
N LYS A 187 -15.24 -2.28 15.89
CA LYS A 187 -14.66 -3.59 16.20
C LYS A 187 -13.41 -3.98 15.38
N SER A 188 -13.19 -3.30 14.25
CA SER A 188 -12.05 -3.51 13.37
C SER A 188 -11.02 -2.39 13.41
N GLN A 189 -11.14 -1.40 14.30
CA GLN A 189 -10.12 -0.37 14.53
C GLN A 189 -9.11 -0.84 15.58
N CYS A 190 -7.86 -0.39 15.44
CA CYS A 190 -6.81 -0.72 16.41
C CYS A 190 -6.80 0.29 17.56
N PRO A 191 -7.01 -0.15 18.82
CA PRO A 191 -7.05 0.73 20.00
C PRO A 191 -5.69 1.32 20.38
N ILE A 192 -4.61 0.85 19.75
CA ILE A 192 -3.24 1.33 19.99
C ILE A 192 -2.81 2.33 18.91
N CYS A 193 -3.09 2.02 17.64
CA CYS A 193 -2.74 2.91 16.51
C CYS A 193 -3.43 4.27 16.60
N ILE A 194 -4.62 4.37 17.21
CA ILE A 194 -5.32 5.64 17.36
C ILE A 194 -4.53 6.66 18.18
N GLY A 195 -3.64 6.22 19.06
CA GLY A 195 -2.77 7.07 19.88
C GLY A 195 -1.43 7.40 19.27
N ASP A 196 -1.14 6.88 18.09
CA ASP A 196 0.18 6.98 17.49
C ASP A 196 0.34 8.30 16.76
N GLU A 197 0.93 9.28 17.44
CA GLU A 197 1.19 10.63 16.91
C GLU A 197 2.16 10.64 15.72
N SER A 198 2.87 9.53 15.46
CA SER A 198 3.73 9.40 14.27
C SER A 198 2.94 9.08 12.99
N LYS A 199 1.64 8.77 13.10
CA LYS A 199 0.74 8.40 12.00
C LYS A 199 -0.22 9.51 11.62
N SER A 200 -0.68 9.49 10.36
CA SER A 200 -1.72 10.43 9.89
C SER A 200 -3.07 10.16 10.56
N TYR A 201 -3.99 11.13 10.48
CA TYR A 201 -5.36 10.96 10.98
C TYR A 201 -6.04 9.71 10.40
N GLU A 202 -5.92 9.51 9.09
CA GLU A 202 -6.52 8.36 8.38
C GLU A 202 -5.94 7.02 8.83
N GLU A 203 -4.64 6.96 9.13
CA GLU A 203 -4.00 5.74 9.64
C GLU A 203 -4.39 5.43 11.07
N ARG A 204 -4.56 6.48 11.89
CA ARG A 204 -5.01 6.37 13.29
C ARG A 204 -6.47 5.89 13.36
N MET A 205 -7.31 6.39 12.45
CA MET A 205 -8.73 6.05 12.34
C MET A 205 -9.02 4.84 11.43
N GLY A 206 -8.00 4.31 10.78
CA GLY A 206 -8.10 3.25 9.78
C GLY A 206 -8.72 1.97 10.35
N SER A 207 -9.65 1.40 9.59
CA SER A 207 -10.31 0.13 9.92
C SER A 207 -9.71 -1.03 9.14
N PHE A 208 -9.46 -2.15 9.82
CA PHE A 208 -9.07 -3.39 9.16
C PHE A 208 -10.27 -4.01 8.45
N ARG A 209 -10.03 -4.76 7.35
CA ARG A 209 -11.10 -5.47 6.62
C ARG A 209 -11.88 -6.46 7.50
N ARG A 210 -11.25 -7.01 8.54
CA ARG A 210 -11.85 -7.99 9.47
C ARG A 210 -11.30 -7.76 10.88
N PRO A 211 -12.13 -7.87 11.94
CA PRO A 211 -11.66 -7.81 13.34
C PRO A 211 -10.52 -8.79 13.64
N ALA A 212 -10.55 -10.00 13.07
CA ALA A 212 -9.48 -10.98 13.23
C ALA A 212 -8.10 -10.48 12.76
N LYS A 213 -8.06 -9.69 11.67
CA LYS A 213 -6.80 -9.12 11.17
C LYS A 213 -6.30 -7.96 12.03
N MET A 214 -7.22 -7.18 12.61
CA MET A 214 -6.89 -6.17 13.62
C MET A 214 -6.27 -6.83 14.85
N MET A 215 -6.87 -7.92 15.36
CA MET A 215 -6.33 -8.65 16.51
C MET A 215 -4.94 -9.21 16.23
N ASP A 216 -4.72 -9.84 15.08
CA ASP A 216 -3.39 -10.34 14.69
C ASP A 216 -2.36 -9.19 14.58
N HIS A 217 -2.79 -8.00 14.14
CA HIS A 217 -1.94 -6.81 14.11
C HIS A 217 -1.57 -6.33 15.52
N VAL A 218 -2.55 -6.22 16.43
CA VAL A 218 -2.30 -5.83 17.83
C VAL A 218 -1.31 -6.79 18.50
N GLU A 219 -1.53 -8.09 18.36
CA GLU A 219 -0.66 -9.11 18.94
C GLU A 219 0.76 -9.06 18.37
N ARG A 220 0.91 -8.97 17.04
CA ARG A 220 2.24 -9.05 16.39
C ARG A 220 3.04 -7.76 16.42
N ILE A 221 2.37 -6.61 16.39
CA ILE A 221 3.03 -5.31 16.23
C ILE A 221 3.17 -4.59 17.57
N HIS A 222 2.16 -4.68 18.44
CA HIS A 222 2.14 -3.90 19.68
C HIS A 222 2.43 -4.72 20.93
N LEU A 223 2.06 -6.00 20.95
CA LEU A 223 2.18 -6.84 22.16
C LEU A 223 3.25 -7.94 22.06
N LYS A 224 3.84 -8.19 20.89
CA LYS A 224 4.73 -9.34 20.63
C LYS A 224 5.93 -9.45 21.57
N GLU A 225 6.57 -8.32 21.87
CA GLU A 225 7.80 -8.25 22.67
C GLU A 225 7.55 -7.60 24.04
N ARG A 226 6.28 -7.41 24.40
CA ARG A 226 5.90 -6.76 25.65
C ARG A 226 5.80 -7.80 26.76
N ASP A 227 6.38 -7.49 27.92
CA ASP A 227 6.17 -8.28 29.13
C ASP A 227 4.68 -8.22 29.53
N PRO A 228 3.98 -9.38 29.65
CA PRO A 228 2.58 -9.43 30.07
C PRO A 228 2.29 -8.75 31.42
N HIS A 229 3.29 -8.67 32.30
CA HIS A 229 3.18 -8.13 33.65
C HIS A 229 3.60 -6.67 33.74
N ALA A 230 4.14 -6.11 32.66
CA ALA A 230 4.52 -4.71 32.62
C ALA A 230 3.32 -3.78 32.53
N LYS A 231 3.45 -2.61 33.16
CA LYS A 231 2.46 -1.54 33.09
C LYS A 231 2.23 -1.09 31.64
N ILE A 232 0.99 -0.74 31.35
CA ILE A 232 0.54 -0.33 30.03
C ILE A 232 -0.40 0.86 30.11
N GLU A 233 -0.03 1.92 29.40
CA GLU A 233 -0.86 3.11 29.24
C GLU A 233 -1.92 2.85 28.18
N CYS A 234 -3.08 3.49 28.32
CA CYS A 234 -4.03 3.54 27.23
C CYS A 234 -3.58 4.57 26.18
N TYR A 235 -3.56 4.14 24.91
CA TYR A 235 -3.11 4.98 23.80
C TYR A 235 -4.23 5.88 23.27
N HIS A 236 -5.49 5.71 23.67
CA HIS A 236 -6.55 6.60 23.22
C HIS A 236 -6.29 8.05 23.69
N PRO A 237 -6.38 9.07 22.81
CA PRO A 237 -6.06 10.47 23.18
C PRO A 237 -6.78 10.97 24.42
N ALA A 238 -8.05 10.60 24.60
CA ALA A 238 -8.85 10.94 25.79
C ALA A 238 -8.39 10.23 27.08
N CYS A 239 -7.84 9.02 26.98
CA CYS A 239 -7.34 8.28 28.15
C CYS A 239 -5.88 8.67 28.47
N LYS A 240 -5.10 9.02 27.45
CA LYS A 240 -3.74 9.53 27.57
C LYS A 240 -3.72 10.89 28.28
N SER A 241 -4.67 11.79 27.97
CA SER A 241 -4.80 13.07 28.68
C SER A 241 -5.18 12.92 30.15
N GLN A 242 -5.80 11.79 30.52
CA GLN A 242 -6.13 11.43 31.91
C GLN A 242 -4.97 10.70 32.63
N GLY A 243 -3.87 10.42 31.94
CA GLY A 243 -2.72 9.71 32.51
C GLY A 243 -3.03 8.29 32.96
N LEU A 244 -3.99 7.61 32.32
CA LEU A 244 -4.42 6.28 32.74
C LEU A 244 -3.32 5.23 32.47
N VAL A 245 -2.70 4.73 33.54
CA VAL A 245 -1.73 3.64 33.52
C VAL A 245 -2.36 2.39 34.14
N LEU A 246 -2.41 1.31 33.37
CA LEU A 246 -2.96 0.02 33.80
C LEU A 246 -1.82 -0.92 34.19
N GLU A 247 -2.03 -1.76 35.20
CA GLU A 247 -0.95 -2.55 35.79
C GLU A 247 -0.43 -3.67 34.87
N HIS A 248 -1.32 -4.28 34.07
CA HIS A 248 -1.01 -5.44 33.24
C HIS A 248 -1.75 -5.40 31.90
N VAL A 249 -1.30 -6.21 30.94
CA VAL A 249 -1.91 -6.31 29.60
C VAL A 249 -3.38 -6.76 29.66
N GLU A 250 -3.76 -7.58 30.65
CA GLU A 250 -5.16 -8.01 30.83
C GLU A 250 -6.05 -6.85 31.27
N HIS A 251 -5.58 -5.98 32.18
CA HIS A 251 -6.29 -4.76 32.57
C HIS A 251 -6.46 -3.81 31.38
N PHE A 252 -5.47 -3.74 30.48
CA PHE A 252 -5.61 -3.01 29.22
C PHE A 252 -6.68 -3.62 28.30
N LYS A 253 -6.70 -4.95 28.13
CA LYS A 253 -7.74 -5.60 27.32
C LYS A 253 -9.15 -5.33 27.89
N GLY A 254 -9.32 -5.42 29.21
CA GLY A 254 -10.58 -5.11 29.88
C GLY A 254 -10.98 -3.65 29.77
N HIS A 255 -10.03 -2.72 29.90
CA HIS A 255 -10.27 -1.28 29.68
C HIS A 255 -10.71 -1.00 28.24
N VAL A 256 -10.03 -1.58 27.25
CA VAL A 256 -10.37 -1.39 25.83
C VAL A 256 -11.74 -1.98 25.50
N GLU A 257 -12.14 -3.10 26.10
CA GLU A 257 -13.47 -3.68 25.90
C GLU A 257 -14.57 -2.80 26.53
N THR A 258 -14.36 -2.32 27.75
CA THR A 258 -15.37 -1.56 28.50
C THR A 258 -15.48 -0.09 28.09
N VAL A 259 -14.35 0.58 27.81
CA VAL A 259 -14.30 2.02 27.48
C VAL A 259 -14.31 2.25 25.97
N HIS A 260 -13.61 1.41 25.20
CA HIS A 260 -13.46 1.59 23.75
C HIS A 260 -14.32 0.63 22.91
N GLY A 261 -15.04 -0.32 23.53
CA GLY A 261 -15.96 -1.23 22.84
C GLY A 261 -15.28 -2.29 21.96
N VAL A 262 -13.97 -2.48 22.08
CA VAL A 262 -13.19 -3.42 21.24
C VAL A 262 -12.74 -4.61 22.07
N LYS A 263 -13.28 -5.79 21.74
CA LYS A 263 -12.85 -7.04 22.38
C LYS A 263 -11.56 -7.57 21.77
N LEU A 264 -10.47 -7.57 22.54
CA LEU A 264 -9.18 -8.15 22.14
C LEU A 264 -9.13 -9.65 22.49
N ARG A 265 -8.28 -10.41 21.78
CA ARG A 265 -8.18 -11.87 21.95
C ARG A 265 -7.58 -12.21 23.33
N GLU A 266 -8.16 -13.22 24.00
CA GLU A 266 -7.64 -13.77 25.25
C GLU A 266 -6.29 -14.47 25.03
N PRO A 267 -5.42 -14.54 26.06
CA PRO A 267 -4.15 -15.25 25.95
C PRO A 267 -4.40 -16.70 25.51
N ARG A 268 -3.72 -17.15 24.45
CA ARG A 268 -3.64 -18.58 24.16
C ARG A 268 -2.71 -19.19 25.20
N PHE A 269 -3.27 -19.68 26.30
CA PHE A 269 -2.52 -20.54 27.22
C PHE A 269 -2.10 -21.80 26.45
N VAL A 270 -0.85 -21.83 26.00
CA VAL A 270 -0.21 -23.09 25.62
C VAL A 270 -0.05 -23.84 26.94
N ARG A 271 -0.84 -24.90 27.14
CA ARG A 271 -0.64 -25.81 28.28
C ARG A 271 0.80 -26.29 28.19
N SER A 272 1.63 -25.88 29.16
CA SER A 272 2.95 -26.47 29.35
C SER A 272 2.71 -27.93 29.71
N SER A 273 2.95 -28.85 28.78
CA SER A 273 2.98 -30.27 29.08
C SER A 273 4.07 -30.49 30.14
N LYS A 274 3.64 -30.95 31.32
CA LYS A 274 4.50 -31.68 32.25
C LYS A 274 4.56 -33.13 31.79
#